data_AF-A0AAN8VQG1-F1
#
_entry.id   AF-A0AAN8VQG1-F1
#
_cell.length_a   1.000
_cell.length_b   1.000
_cell.length_c   1.000
_cell.angle_alpha   90.00
_cell.angle_beta   90.00
_cell.angle_gamma   90.00
#
_symmetry.space_group_name_H-M   'P 1'
#
loop_
_entity.id
_entity.type
_entity.pdbx_description
1 polymer ?
#
loop_
_entity_poly.entity_id
_entity_poly.type
_entity_poly.pdbx_seq_one_letter_code
_entity_poly.pdbx_strand_id
1 'polypeptide(L)'
;MVNFTSKDTATKMHTAKINQGNIALKRDSFEDTKSKILMILCESPDPKELHKPISTLEYDAKAKGIVHGTQTPVKDKARGEDSFSAVMLGSRIAAMDQFIMKLQMENKLNEREHNEAHKKLLEREEEILCLNLEQCQPQ
;
A
#
# COMPACT_ATOMS: atom_id res chain seq x y z
N MET A 1 -25.70 49.82 -28.66
CA MET A 1 -25.96 49.98 -27.22
C MET A 1 -26.91 48.85 -26.82
N VAL A 2 -26.38 47.71 -26.35
CA VAL A 2 -27.23 46.57 -25.96
C VAL A 2 -27.57 46.73 -24.50
N ASN A 3 -28.83 47.08 -24.22
CA ASN A 3 -29.35 47.23 -22.86
C ASN A 3 -29.44 45.84 -22.21
N PHE A 4 -28.52 45.53 -21.30
CA PHE A 4 -28.65 44.39 -20.40
C PHE A 4 -29.77 44.68 -19.42
N THR A 5 -30.94 44.05 -19.63
CA THR A 5 -32.11 44.23 -18.78
C THR A 5 -31.83 43.69 -17.36
N SER A 6 -32.17 44.49 -16.35
CA SER A 6 -31.98 44.24 -14.91
C SER A 6 -32.52 42.91 -14.35
N LYS A 7 -33.24 42.11 -15.16
CA LYS A 7 -33.73 40.78 -14.76
C LYS A 7 -32.65 39.70 -14.84
N ASP A 8 -31.68 39.84 -15.74
CA ASP A 8 -30.60 38.85 -15.92
C ASP A 8 -29.57 38.87 -14.79
N THR A 9 -29.37 40.01 -14.13
CA THR A 9 -28.45 40.17 -13.00
C THR A 9 -29.03 39.62 -11.70
N ALA A 10 -30.35 39.76 -11.48
CA ALA A 10 -31.03 39.25 -10.29
C ALA A 10 -31.00 37.71 -10.22
N THR A 11 -31.29 37.03 -11.34
CA THR A 11 -31.24 35.57 -11.44
C THR A 11 -29.81 35.05 -11.28
N LYS A 12 -28.81 35.71 -11.90
CA LYS A 12 -27.39 35.37 -11.74
C LYS A 12 -26.91 35.53 -10.28
N MET A 13 -27.30 36.61 -9.60
CA MET A 13 -26.97 36.83 -8.19
C MET A 13 -27.65 35.81 -7.26
N HIS A 14 -28.89 35.41 -7.57
CA HIS A 14 -29.62 34.43 -6.77
C HIS A 14 -29.01 33.03 -6.92
N THR A 15 -28.62 32.63 -8.14
CA THR A 15 -27.90 31.38 -8.40
C THR A 15 -26.50 31.39 -7.77
N ALA A 16 -25.78 32.52 -7.82
CA ALA A 16 -24.48 32.65 -7.17
C ALA A 16 -24.57 32.51 -5.64
N LYS A 17 -25.57 33.11 -4.99
CA LYS A 17 -25.79 33.00 -3.53
C LYS A 17 -26.19 31.59 -3.10
N ILE A 18 -27.06 30.91 -3.86
CA ILE A 18 -27.43 29.51 -3.60
C ILE A 18 -26.20 28.60 -3.73
N ASN A 19 -25.40 28.78 -4.77
CA ASN A 19 -24.18 27.99 -4.98
C ASN A 19 -23.18 28.22 -3.85
N GLN A 20 -23.02 29.46 -3.37
CA GLN A 20 -22.13 29.78 -2.26
C GLN A 20 -22.58 29.12 -0.94
N GLY A 21 -23.89 29.09 -0.67
CA GLY A 21 -24.45 28.40 0.51
C GLY A 21 -24.27 26.87 0.47
N ASN A 22 -24.47 26.26 -0.70
CA ASN A 22 -24.28 24.81 -0.87
C ASN A 22 -22.80 24.38 -0.78
N ILE A 23 -21.87 25.24 -1.19
CA ILE A 23 -20.42 25.00 -1.04
C ILE A 23 -20.04 25.05 0.44
N ALA A 24 -20.56 26.02 1.20
CA ALA A 24 -20.26 26.17 2.63
C ALA A 24 -20.67 24.93 3.44
N LEU A 25 -21.91 24.45 3.26
CA LEU A 25 -22.40 23.26 3.96
C LEU A 25 -21.67 21.97 3.58
N LYS A 26 -21.19 21.86 2.35
CA LYS A 26 -20.46 20.68 1.88
C LYS A 26 -18.99 20.68 2.30
N ARG A 27 -18.37 21.84 2.55
CA ARG A 27 -16.97 21.92 3.03
C ARG A 27 -16.79 21.22 4.37
N ASP A 28 -17.67 21.46 5.33
CA ASP A 28 -17.58 20.86 6.67
C ASP A 28 -17.59 19.32 6.61
N SER A 29 -18.35 18.75 5.67
CA SER A 29 -18.39 17.29 5.45
C SER A 29 -17.22 16.75 4.63
N PHE A 30 -16.51 17.60 3.87
CA PHE A 30 -15.37 17.21 3.02
C PHE A 30 -14.03 17.30 3.76
N GLU A 31 -13.93 18.17 4.76
CA GLU A 31 -12.70 18.40 5.55
C GLU A 31 -12.57 17.46 6.76
N ASP A 32 -13.65 16.81 7.20
CA ASP A 32 -13.60 15.83 8.28
C ASP A 32 -12.98 14.49 7.82
N THR A 33 -11.77 14.22 8.31
CA THR A 33 -10.99 12.99 8.04
C THR A 33 -11.67 11.66 8.44
N LYS A 34 -12.74 11.69 9.25
CA LYS A 34 -13.50 10.49 9.64
C LYS A 34 -14.71 10.23 8.75
N SER A 35 -15.11 11.23 7.97
CA SER A 35 -16.29 11.18 7.11
C SER A 35 -15.97 10.48 5.79
N LYS A 36 -16.89 9.61 5.35
CA LYS A 36 -16.81 8.92 4.05
C LYS A 36 -17.85 9.49 3.11
N ILE A 37 -17.43 9.89 1.91
CA ILE A 37 -18.32 10.46 0.90
C ILE A 37 -18.55 9.42 -0.20
N LEU A 38 -19.82 9.10 -0.44
CA LEU A 38 -20.25 8.27 -1.55
C LEU A 38 -20.97 9.15 -2.59
N MET A 39 -20.50 9.14 -3.82
CA MET A 39 -21.17 9.79 -4.94
C MET A 39 -21.77 8.71 -5.84
N ILE A 40 -23.07 8.84 -6.15
CA ILE A 40 -23.78 7.96 -7.09
C ILE A 40 -24.03 8.75 -8.35
N LEU A 41 -23.55 8.21 -9.47
CA LEU A 41 -23.78 8.77 -10.78
C LEU A 41 -24.92 8.03 -11.48
N CYS A 42 -25.94 8.76 -11.89
CA CYS A 42 -27.07 8.22 -12.64
C CYS A 42 -27.01 8.76 -14.06
N GLU A 43 -26.80 7.89 -15.04
CA GLU A 43 -26.76 8.24 -16.46
C GLU A 43 -27.86 7.51 -17.24
N SER A 44 -28.45 8.21 -18.22
CA SER A 44 -29.42 7.62 -19.13
C SER A 44 -28.70 7.14 -20.40
N PRO A 45 -28.97 5.92 -20.90
CA PRO A 45 -28.30 5.37 -22.08
C PRO A 45 -28.87 5.88 -23.42
N ASP A 46 -29.68 6.95 -23.42
CA ASP A 46 -30.29 7.47 -24.65
C ASP A 46 -29.23 8.08 -25.59
N PRO A 47 -29.07 7.56 -26.82
CA PRO A 47 -28.09 8.06 -27.78
C PRO A 47 -28.34 9.51 -28.22
N LYS A 48 -29.54 10.06 -28.04
CA LYS A 48 -29.86 11.46 -28.36
C LYS A 48 -29.29 12.46 -27.35
N GLU A 49 -28.93 11.99 -26.16
CA GLU A 49 -28.51 12.85 -25.05
C GLU A 49 -27.06 12.59 -24.58
N LEU A 50 -26.24 11.91 -25.40
CA LEU A 50 -24.86 11.50 -25.06
C LEU A 50 -23.95 12.65 -24.56
N HIS A 51 -24.22 13.90 -24.91
CA HIS A 51 -23.46 15.05 -24.41
C HIS A 51 -23.56 15.23 -22.88
N LYS A 52 -24.65 14.79 -22.25
CA LYS A 52 -24.86 14.87 -20.80
C LYS A 52 -24.01 13.84 -20.03
N PRO A 53 -24.03 12.52 -20.34
CA PRO A 53 -23.15 11.55 -19.68
C PRO A 53 -21.67 11.86 -19.93
N ILE A 54 -21.28 12.30 -21.12
CA ILE A 54 -19.88 12.71 -21.39
C ILE A 54 -19.43 13.85 -20.46
N SER A 55 -20.24 14.91 -20.35
CA SER A 55 -19.92 16.05 -19.46
C SER A 55 -19.90 15.65 -17.98
N THR A 56 -20.77 14.71 -17.61
CA THR A 56 -20.89 14.20 -16.24
C THR A 56 -19.67 13.34 -15.87
N LEU A 57 -19.23 12.47 -16.77
CA LEU A 57 -18.02 11.67 -16.61
C LEU A 57 -16.76 12.54 -16.56
N GLU A 58 -16.68 13.61 -17.35
CA GLU A 58 -15.57 14.57 -17.28
C GLU A 58 -15.51 15.27 -15.91
N TYR A 59 -16.68 15.62 -15.36
CA TYR A 59 -16.77 16.20 -14.02
C TYR A 59 -16.35 15.20 -12.93
N ASP A 60 -16.80 13.94 -13.01
CA ASP A 60 -16.40 12.87 -12.08
C ASP A 60 -14.88 12.62 -12.10
N ALA A 61 -14.29 12.57 -13.29
CA ALA A 61 -12.85 12.41 -13.46
C ALA A 61 -12.06 13.55 -12.77
N LYS A 62 -12.56 14.79 -12.84
CA LYS A 62 -11.99 15.95 -12.13
C LYS A 62 -12.21 15.86 -10.63
N ALA A 63 -13.39 15.40 -10.18
CA ALA A 63 -13.74 15.27 -8.77
C ALA A 63 -12.93 14.17 -8.05
N LYS A 64 -12.60 13.08 -8.73
CA LYS A 64 -11.74 12.00 -8.21
C LYS A 64 -10.37 12.51 -7.75
N GLY A 65 -9.86 13.57 -8.37
CA GLY A 65 -8.61 14.25 -7.99
C GLY A 65 -8.72 15.15 -6.75
N ILE A 66 -9.93 15.56 -6.34
CA ILE A 66 -10.14 16.51 -5.23
C ILE A 66 -10.13 15.80 -3.87
N VAL A 67 -10.55 14.52 -3.80
CA VAL A 67 -10.54 13.71 -2.57
C VAL A 67 -9.12 13.25 -2.19
N HIS A 68 -8.16 13.30 -3.11
CA HIS A 68 -6.75 12.93 -2.85
C HIS A 68 -5.91 14.05 -2.20
N GLY A 69 -6.53 15.17 -1.80
CA GLY A 69 -5.84 16.36 -1.29
C GLY A 69 -5.28 16.30 0.13
N THR A 70 -5.51 15.23 0.91
CA THR A 70 -5.02 15.21 2.31
C THR A 70 -4.33 13.93 2.76
N GLN A 71 -4.52 12.76 2.13
CA GLN A 71 -3.78 11.53 2.50
C GLN A 71 -3.70 10.54 1.34
N THR A 72 -2.74 10.72 0.44
CA THR A 72 -2.13 9.60 -0.32
C THR A 72 -0.91 10.14 -1.08
N PRO A 73 0.27 9.51 -0.96
CA PRO A 73 1.47 9.98 -1.62
C PRO A 73 1.37 9.71 -3.13
N VAL A 74 1.07 10.76 -3.90
CA VAL A 74 1.22 10.76 -5.35
C VAL A 74 2.72 10.77 -5.64
N LYS A 75 3.18 9.62 -6.13
CA LYS A 75 4.49 9.44 -6.73
C LYS A 75 4.60 10.34 -7.97
N ASP A 76 5.28 11.48 -7.85
CA ASP A 76 6.51 11.76 -8.60
C ASP A 76 7.18 13.12 -8.26
N LYS A 77 8.28 12.98 -7.50
CA LYS A 77 9.58 13.70 -7.54
C LYS A 77 9.77 15.07 -6.86
N ALA A 78 10.56 14.98 -5.77
CA ALA A 78 11.52 15.95 -5.18
C ALA A 78 10.91 17.06 -4.29
N ARG A 79 11.26 17.25 -3.01
CA ARG A 79 12.60 17.19 -2.37
C ARG A 79 12.50 17.33 -0.83
N GLY A 80 11.85 16.40 -0.13
CA GLY A 80 11.74 16.52 1.34
C GLY A 80 11.33 15.28 2.14
N GLU A 81 10.50 14.40 1.58
CA GLU A 81 9.95 13.25 2.31
C GLU A 81 10.72 11.93 2.08
N ASP A 82 11.48 11.85 0.98
CA ASP A 82 12.30 10.68 0.63
C ASP A 82 13.44 10.42 1.62
N SER A 83 13.91 11.44 2.33
CA SER A 83 15.07 11.31 3.23
C SER A 83 14.72 10.52 4.49
N PHE A 84 13.58 10.81 5.13
CA PHE A 84 13.13 10.07 6.31
C PHE A 84 12.67 8.65 5.94
N SER A 85 11.96 8.52 4.82
CA SER A 85 11.53 7.21 4.28
C SER A 85 12.71 6.31 3.90
N ALA A 86 13.74 6.86 3.25
CA ALA A 86 14.97 6.12 2.92
C ALA A 86 15.77 5.73 4.17
N VAL A 87 15.82 6.58 5.20
CA VAL A 87 16.48 6.27 6.48
C VAL A 87 15.74 5.15 7.23
N MET A 88 14.41 5.16 7.23
CA MET A 88 13.60 4.08 7.81
C MET A 88 13.79 2.75 7.06
N LEU A 89 13.83 2.81 5.72
CA LEU A 89 14.08 1.63 4.90
C LEU A 89 15.49 1.10 5.11
N GLY A 90 16.49 1.98 5.17
CA GLY A 90 17.88 1.62 5.47
C GLY A 90 18.04 0.96 6.84
N SER A 91 17.34 1.47 7.85
CA SER A 91 17.33 0.87 9.19
C SER A 91 16.72 -0.54 9.19
N ARG A 92 15.64 -0.73 8.43
CA ARG A 92 15.00 -2.05 8.26
C ARG A 92 15.91 -3.02 7.51
N ILE A 93 16.58 -2.58 6.45
CA ILE A 93 17.54 -3.38 5.69
C ILE A 93 18.68 -3.84 6.61
N ALA A 94 19.28 -2.92 7.38
CA ALA A 94 20.35 -3.26 8.32
C ALA A 94 19.91 -4.27 9.39
N ALA A 95 18.67 -4.16 9.90
CA ALA A 95 18.13 -5.13 10.85
C ALA A 95 17.92 -6.52 10.21
N MET A 96 17.48 -6.57 8.95
CA MET A 96 17.38 -7.82 8.21
C MET A 96 18.76 -8.46 7.97
N ASP A 97 19.76 -7.66 7.61
CA ASP A 97 21.13 -8.14 7.41
C ASP A 97 21.73 -8.75 8.69
N GLN A 98 21.50 -8.11 9.84
CA GLN A 98 21.90 -8.67 11.14
C GLN A 98 21.23 -10.01 11.44
N PHE A 99 19.94 -10.14 11.12
CA PHE A 99 19.19 -11.38 11.30
C PHE A 99 19.72 -12.49 10.38
N ILE A 100 20.01 -12.16 9.13
CA ILE A 100 20.60 -13.09 8.15
C ILE A 100 21.97 -13.58 8.65
N MET A 101 22.84 -12.69 9.10
CA MET A 101 24.15 -13.08 9.63
C MET A 101 24.02 -14.02 10.84
N LYS A 102 23.11 -13.73 11.76
CA LYS A 102 22.86 -14.59 12.93
C LYS A 102 22.40 -15.98 12.50
N LEU A 103 21.42 -16.06 11.59
CA LEU A 103 20.93 -17.33 11.05
C LEU A 103 22.04 -18.13 10.35
N GLN A 104 22.89 -17.47 9.58
CA GLN A 104 24.00 -18.15 8.89
C GLN A 104 25.02 -18.74 9.88
N MET A 105 25.33 -18.02 10.97
CA MET A 105 26.22 -18.52 12.01
C MET A 105 25.61 -19.69 12.77
N GLU A 106 24.34 -19.60 13.13
CA GLU A 106 23.60 -20.66 13.83
C GLU A 106 23.50 -21.92 12.96
N ASN A 107 23.16 -21.77 11.68
CA ASN A 107 23.07 -22.90 10.76
C ASN A 107 24.43 -23.60 10.58
N LYS A 108 25.51 -22.83 10.47
CA LYS A 108 26.87 -23.36 10.38
C LYS A 108 27.31 -24.08 11.67
N LEU A 109 26.85 -23.63 12.83
CA LEU A 109 27.10 -24.33 14.10
C LEU A 109 26.33 -25.66 14.13
N ASN A 110 25.05 -25.63 13.80
CA ASN A 110 24.19 -26.80 13.79
C ASN A 110 24.68 -27.88 12.80
N GLU A 111 25.16 -27.49 11.62
CA GLU A 111 25.81 -28.40 10.67
C GLU A 111 27.05 -29.09 11.26
N ARG A 112 27.85 -28.38 12.07
CA ARG A 112 29.02 -28.97 12.73
C ARG A 112 28.60 -29.97 13.80
N GLU A 113 27.63 -29.62 14.63
CA GLU A 113 27.09 -30.50 15.68
C GLU A 113 26.49 -31.76 15.06
N HIS A 114 25.72 -31.61 13.99
CA HIS A 114 25.16 -32.74 13.23
C HIS A 114 26.27 -33.63 12.65
N ASN A 115 27.30 -33.05 12.05
CA ASN A 115 28.43 -33.80 11.50
C ASN A 115 29.21 -34.54 12.59
N GLU A 116 29.40 -33.94 13.76
CA GLU A 116 30.07 -34.59 14.89
C GLU A 116 29.24 -35.76 15.44
N ALA A 117 27.93 -35.56 15.60
CA ALA A 117 27.01 -36.60 16.02
C ALA A 117 27.00 -37.77 15.02
N HIS A 118 26.96 -37.47 13.72
CA HIS A 118 27.02 -38.47 12.66
C HIS A 118 28.35 -39.23 12.66
N LYS A 119 29.49 -38.54 12.87
CA LYS A 119 30.81 -39.19 12.97
C LYS A 119 30.87 -40.17 14.14
N LYS A 120 30.42 -39.75 15.33
CA LYS A 120 30.36 -40.60 16.53
C LYS A 120 29.46 -41.81 16.31
N LEU A 121 28.35 -41.63 15.61
CA LEU A 121 27.44 -42.74 15.27
C LEU A 121 28.14 -43.77 14.37
N LEU A 122 28.83 -43.31 13.32
CA LEU A 122 29.58 -44.18 12.41
C LEU A 122 30.67 -45.00 13.13
N GLU A 123 31.43 -44.36 14.02
CA GLU A 123 32.46 -45.04 14.83
C GLU A 123 31.85 -46.15 15.71
N ARG A 124 30.66 -45.91 16.30
CA ARG A 124 29.95 -46.92 17.08
C ARG A 124 29.40 -48.06 16.23
N GLU A 125 28.89 -47.77 15.04
CA GLU A 125 28.44 -48.80 14.10
C GLU A 125 29.62 -49.70 13.68
N GLU A 126 30.80 -49.13 13.44
CA GLU A 126 32.02 -49.88 13.12
C GLU A 126 32.48 -50.76 14.30
N GLU A 127 32.49 -50.22 15.53
CA GLU A 127 32.78 -51.00 16.75
C GLU A 127 31.80 -52.18 16.91
N ILE A 128 30.49 -51.95 16.71
CA ILE A 128 29.47 -53.01 16.78
C ILE A 128 29.73 -54.09 15.71
N LEU A 129 30.08 -53.70 14.49
CA LEU A 129 30.41 -54.64 13.43
C LEU A 129 31.65 -55.48 13.78
N CYS A 130 32.70 -54.85 14.32
CA CYS A 130 33.91 -55.55 14.77
C CYS A 130 33.60 -56.58 15.86
N LEU A 131 32.85 -56.19 16.88
CA LEU A 131 32.45 -57.09 17.97
C LEU A 131 31.57 -58.25 17.46
N ASN A 132 30.64 -57.98 16.54
CA ASN A 132 29.80 -59.03 15.94
C ASN A 132 30.60 -60.03 15.09
N LEU A 133 31.67 -59.57 14.42
CA LEU A 133 32.59 -60.42 13.67
C LEU A 133 33.48 -61.27 14.60
N GLU A 134 33.99 -60.71 15.70
CA GLU A 134 34.76 -61.44 16.71
C GLU A 134 33.92 -62.50 17.43
N GLN A 135 32.65 -62.22 17.72
CA GLN A 135 31.75 -63.21 18.35
C GLN A 135 31.33 -64.36 17.42
N CYS A 136 31.67 -64.29 16.13
CA CYS A 136 31.40 -65.34 15.15
C CYS A 136 32.61 -66.28 14.91
N GLN A 137 33.64 -66.24 15.76
CA GLN A 137 34.72 -67.24 15.73
C GLN A 137 34.26 -68.57 16.36
N PRO A 138 34.38 -69.71 15.65
CA PRO A 138 33.96 -71.00 16.18
C PRO A 138 34.85 -71.41 17.37
N GLN A 139 34.22 -71.68 18.51
CA GLN A 139 34.82 -72.42 19.62
C GLN A 139 35.01 -73.90 19.27
#